data_AF-A0A7C4F9M6-F1
#
_entry.id   AF-A0A7C4F9M6-F1
#
_cell.length_a   1.000
_cell.length_b   1.000
_cell.length_c   1.000
_cell.angle_alpha   90.00
_cell.angle_beta   90.00
_cell.angle_gamma   90.00
#
_symmetry.space_group_name_H-M   'P 1'
#
loop_
_entity.id
_entity.type
_entity.pdbx_description
1 polymer ?
#
loop_
_entity_poly.entity_id
_entity_poly.type
_entity_poly.pdbx_seq_one_letter_code
_entity_poly.pdbx_strand_id
1 'polypeptide(L)'
;MSETIFQLPAIEVPYYFWIIYHLVIAAFIFIDLYAGFRRKHELTLKEASKWVLLWISIGVAFGLVIYFLTNNHELLGLYYAAYVVEYSMSMDNLFVFAVIFSYFAVPMIAQPVILYVGIITAIILRASFIYGGLWLIEQYHWMIFVFGAVLVYCGYKLLRAGEVKVDPGRNPVVRMAKRFLPLADYYDGARFIIREKSSTTTRTLFTPLILTLLAIETTDVIFAFDSVPAVIA
;
A
#
# COMPACT_ATOMS: atom_id res chain seq x y z
N MET A 1 27.15 -1.62 -30.81
CA MET A 1 26.98 -2.94 -30.16
C MET A 1 26.23 -2.77 -28.83
N SER A 2 25.13 -1.99 -28.83
CA SER A 2 24.36 -1.65 -27.63
C SER A 2 22.84 -1.58 -27.87
N GLU A 3 22.34 -2.10 -29.00
CA GLU A 3 20.90 -2.06 -29.35
C GLU A 3 20.17 -3.40 -29.18
N THR A 4 20.86 -4.46 -28.75
CA THR A 4 20.29 -5.83 -28.70
C THR A 4 19.81 -6.29 -27.32
N ILE A 5 19.77 -5.42 -26.30
CA ILE A 5 19.45 -5.84 -24.91
C ILE A 5 17.97 -5.62 -24.54
N PHE A 6 17.19 -4.89 -25.35
CA PHE A 6 15.78 -4.57 -25.04
C PHE A 6 14.83 -4.77 -26.24
N GLN A 7 15.06 -5.78 -27.06
CA GLN A 7 14.02 -6.31 -27.96
C GLN A 7 13.49 -7.61 -27.36
N LEU A 8 12.73 -7.49 -26.28
CA LEU A 8 11.85 -8.59 -25.91
C LEU A 8 10.90 -8.82 -27.08
N PRO A 9 10.71 -10.06 -27.55
CA PRO A 9 9.70 -10.33 -28.55
C PRO A 9 8.39 -9.77 -28.02
N ALA A 10 7.76 -8.87 -28.77
CA ALA A 10 6.44 -8.35 -28.44
C ALA A 10 5.49 -9.55 -28.45
N ILE A 11 5.29 -10.17 -27.29
CA ILE A 11 4.30 -11.22 -27.14
C ILE A 11 2.97 -10.51 -27.30
N GLU A 12 2.30 -10.77 -28.41
CA GLU A 12 0.90 -10.40 -28.57
C GLU A 12 0.08 -11.24 -27.60
N VAL A 13 -0.05 -10.73 -26.38
CA VAL A 13 -0.87 -11.35 -25.34
C VAL A 13 -2.33 -11.08 -25.68
N PRO A 14 -3.15 -12.12 -25.94
CA PRO A 14 -4.54 -11.93 -26.29
C PRO A 14 -5.31 -11.19 -25.19
N TYR A 15 -6.27 -10.34 -25.58
CA TYR A 15 -7.00 -9.49 -24.62
C TYR A 15 -7.69 -10.29 -23.49
N TYR A 16 -8.13 -11.52 -23.77
CA TYR A 16 -8.76 -12.39 -22.77
C TYR A 16 -7.80 -12.78 -21.64
N PHE A 17 -6.49 -12.84 -21.90
CA PHE A 17 -5.49 -13.12 -20.87
C PHE A 17 -5.47 -12.01 -19.82
N TRP A 18 -5.54 -10.75 -20.24
CA TRP A 18 -5.62 -9.61 -19.33
C TRP A 18 -6.89 -9.65 -18.48
N ILE A 19 -8.03 -10.02 -19.07
CA ILE A 19 -9.29 -10.18 -18.32
C ILE A 19 -9.15 -11.29 -17.27
N ILE A 20 -8.64 -12.46 -17.65
CA ILE A 20 -8.44 -13.59 -16.73
C ILE A 20 -7.47 -13.21 -15.62
N TYR A 21 -6.35 -12.56 -15.97
CA TYR A 21 -5.36 -12.08 -15.00
C TYR A 21 -5.99 -11.17 -13.94
N HIS A 22 -6.71 -10.12 -14.36
CA HIS A 22 -7.37 -9.20 -13.43
C HIS A 22 -8.42 -9.91 -12.57
N LEU A 23 -9.19 -10.86 -13.13
CA LEU A 23 -10.15 -11.65 -12.37
C LEU A 23 -9.46 -12.53 -11.30
N VAL A 24 -8.33 -13.16 -11.65
CA VAL A 24 -7.54 -13.95 -10.70
C VAL A 24 -6.98 -13.08 -9.57
N ILE A 25 -6.41 -11.92 -9.90
CA ILE A 25 -5.91 -10.97 -8.90
C ILE A 25 -7.05 -10.47 -8.00
N ALA A 26 -8.19 -10.09 -8.58
CA ALA A 26 -9.36 -9.66 -7.82
C ALA A 26 -9.86 -10.77 -6.88
N ALA A 27 -9.86 -12.03 -7.34
CA ALA A 27 -10.21 -13.18 -6.51
C ALA A 27 -9.22 -13.38 -5.35
N PHE A 28 -7.91 -13.24 -5.59
CA PHE A 28 -6.90 -13.33 -4.54
C PHE A 28 -7.05 -12.25 -3.48
N ILE A 29 -7.22 -10.99 -3.90
CA ILE A 29 -7.49 -9.86 -3.01
C ILE A 29 -8.77 -10.14 -2.20
N PHE A 30 -9.85 -10.58 -2.86
CA PHE A 30 -11.09 -10.89 -2.17
C PHE A 30 -10.93 -12.01 -1.13
N ILE A 31 -10.23 -13.09 -1.47
CA ILE A 31 -9.95 -14.19 -0.55
C ILE A 31 -9.15 -13.70 0.66
N ASP A 32 -8.10 -12.91 0.44
CA ASP A 32 -7.26 -12.38 1.51
C ASP A 32 -8.06 -11.46 2.44
N LEU A 33 -8.79 -10.49 1.88
CA LEU A 33 -9.63 -9.56 2.63
C LEU A 33 -10.75 -10.29 3.39
N TYR A 34 -11.40 -11.26 2.76
CA TYR A 34 -12.47 -12.03 3.40
C TYR A 34 -11.94 -12.93 4.52
N ALA A 35 -10.85 -13.65 4.27
CA ALA A 35 -10.21 -14.50 5.26
C ALA A 35 -9.66 -13.66 6.43
N GLY A 36 -9.23 -12.43 6.16
CA GLY A 36 -8.76 -11.47 7.13
C GLY A 36 -9.87 -10.87 7.99
N PHE A 37 -10.97 -10.43 7.38
CA PHE A 37 -12.10 -9.82 8.07
C PHE A 37 -12.83 -10.78 9.03
N ARG A 38 -12.87 -12.07 8.69
CA ARG A 38 -13.51 -13.10 9.53
C ARG A 38 -12.72 -13.48 10.78
N ARG A 39 -11.45 -13.08 10.91
CA ARG A 39 -10.60 -13.44 12.05
C ARG A 39 -10.93 -12.56 13.25
N LYS A 40 -11.11 -13.21 14.41
CA LYS A 40 -11.40 -12.56 15.69
C LYS A 40 -10.25 -12.67 16.70
N HIS A 41 -9.12 -13.27 16.31
CA HIS A 41 -7.96 -13.45 17.17
C HIS A 41 -6.74 -12.74 16.59
N GLU A 42 -5.76 -12.49 17.45
CA GLU A 42 -4.46 -11.96 17.06
C GLU A 42 -3.69 -13.00 16.21
N LEU A 43 -2.92 -12.55 15.22
CA LEU A 43 -2.14 -13.44 14.38
C LEU A 43 -0.90 -13.90 15.14
N THR A 44 -0.76 -15.20 15.30
CA THR A 44 0.50 -15.77 15.80
C THR A 44 1.55 -15.70 14.69
N LEU A 45 2.83 -15.60 15.05
CA LEU A 45 3.94 -15.60 14.07
C LEU A 45 3.91 -16.83 13.15
N LYS A 46 3.47 -17.99 13.67
CA LYS A 46 3.34 -19.23 12.90
C LYS A 46 2.23 -19.18 11.86
N GLU A 47 1.12 -18.52 12.16
CA GLU A 47 0.03 -18.34 11.19
C GLU A 47 0.42 -17.30 10.15
N ALA A 48 1.00 -16.18 10.57
CA ALA A 48 1.50 -15.14 9.68
C ALA A 48 2.52 -15.70 8.67
N SER A 49 3.49 -16.50 9.13
CA SER A 49 4.49 -17.10 8.25
C SER A 49 3.88 -18.07 7.24
N LYS A 50 2.85 -18.84 7.60
CA LYS A 50 2.12 -19.70 6.67
C LYS A 50 1.43 -18.90 5.57
N TRP A 51 0.79 -17.79 5.93
CA TRP A 51 0.14 -16.90 4.96
C TRP A 51 1.16 -16.28 4.00
N VAL A 52 2.28 -15.79 4.53
CA VAL A 52 3.37 -15.24 3.70
C VAL A 52 3.93 -16.31 2.76
N LEU A 53 4.24 -17.50 3.28
CA LEU A 53 4.77 -18.62 2.47
C LEU A 53 3.79 -19.05 1.38
N LEU A 54 2.48 -19.09 1.67
CA LEU A 54 1.45 -19.40 0.69
C LEU A 54 1.49 -18.41 -0.48
N TRP A 55 1.46 -17.11 -0.19
CA TRP A 55 1.44 -16.07 -1.22
C TRP A 55 2.76 -16.01 -2.01
N ILE A 56 3.90 -16.19 -1.35
CA ILE A 56 5.19 -16.31 -2.03
C ILE A 56 5.21 -17.52 -2.97
N SER A 57 4.72 -18.67 -2.50
CA SER A 57 4.68 -19.89 -3.31
C SER A 57 3.81 -19.72 -4.56
N ILE A 58 2.69 -19.02 -4.46
CA ILE A 58 1.81 -18.71 -5.59
C ILE A 58 2.53 -17.81 -6.61
N GLY A 59 3.20 -16.74 -6.15
CA GLY A 59 3.98 -15.87 -7.04
C GLY A 59 5.12 -16.61 -7.75
N VAL A 60 5.89 -17.40 -7.00
CA VAL A 60 6.97 -18.21 -7.58
C VAL A 60 6.43 -19.23 -8.59
N ALA A 61 5.32 -19.89 -8.28
CA ALA A 61 4.68 -20.86 -9.17
C ALA A 61 4.14 -20.19 -10.45
N PHE A 62 3.66 -18.95 -10.38
CA PHE A 62 3.20 -18.23 -11.57
C PHE A 62 4.34 -17.95 -12.56
N GLY A 63 5.56 -17.73 -12.09
CA GLY A 63 6.74 -17.68 -12.98
C GLY A 63 6.91 -18.96 -13.80
N LEU A 64 6.70 -20.14 -13.19
CA LEU A 64 6.72 -21.40 -13.92
C LEU A 64 5.59 -21.49 -14.96
N VAL A 65 4.40 -20.95 -14.66
CA VAL A 65 3.31 -20.87 -15.64
C VAL A 65 3.73 -20.04 -16.86
N ILE A 66 4.37 -18.89 -16.64
CA ILE A 66 4.93 -18.06 -17.74
C ILE A 66 5.92 -18.88 -18.56
N TYR A 67 6.83 -19.59 -17.89
CA TYR A 67 7.82 -20.42 -18.57
C TYR A 67 7.16 -21.53 -19.41
N PHE A 68 6.18 -22.25 -18.88
CA PHE A 68 5.50 -23.32 -19.65
C PHE A 68 4.65 -22.81 -20.80
N LEU A 69 4.08 -21.60 -20.70
CA LEU A 69 3.28 -21.01 -21.77
C LEU A 69 4.14 -20.37 -22.88
N THR A 70 5.29 -19.81 -22.53
CA THR A 70 6.15 -19.04 -23.46
C THR A 70 7.39 -19.81 -23.92
N ASN A 71 7.76 -20.87 -23.19
CA ASN A 71 9.00 -21.63 -23.34
C ASN A 71 10.26 -20.73 -23.41
N ASN A 72 10.24 -19.61 -22.69
CA ASN A 72 11.25 -18.56 -22.75
C ASN A 72 11.86 -18.32 -21.36
N HIS A 73 13.16 -18.61 -21.23
CA HIS A 73 13.93 -18.42 -19.98
C HIS A 73 14.18 -16.94 -19.64
N GLU A 74 14.26 -16.06 -20.63
CA GLU A 74 14.48 -14.63 -20.42
C GLU A 74 13.27 -13.98 -19.75
N LEU A 75 12.05 -14.33 -20.20
CA LEU A 75 10.80 -13.85 -19.59
C LEU A 75 10.59 -14.38 -18.18
N LEU A 76 11.01 -15.62 -17.90
CA LEU A 76 11.03 -16.15 -16.55
C LEU A 76 11.96 -15.34 -15.64
N GLY A 77 13.16 -15.02 -16.12
CA GLY A 77 14.14 -14.20 -15.40
C GLY A 77 13.61 -12.80 -15.13
N LEU A 78 13.01 -12.15 -16.12
CA LEU A 78 12.39 -10.83 -15.98
C LEU A 78 11.22 -10.84 -15.01
N TYR A 79 10.36 -11.86 -15.07
CA TYR A 79 9.26 -12.00 -14.13
C TYR A 79 9.76 -12.10 -12.69
N TYR A 80 10.74 -12.96 -12.41
CA TYR A 80 11.27 -13.10 -11.05
C TYR A 80 12.06 -11.86 -10.59
N ALA A 81 12.76 -11.18 -11.50
CA ALA A 81 13.41 -9.91 -11.21
C ALA A 81 12.36 -8.86 -10.80
N ALA A 82 11.31 -8.67 -11.60
CA ALA A 82 10.20 -7.79 -11.28
C ALA A 82 9.51 -8.20 -9.97
N TYR A 83 9.24 -9.48 -9.78
CA TYR A 83 8.62 -10.01 -8.56
C TYR A 83 9.42 -9.67 -7.30
N VAL A 84 10.75 -9.84 -7.31
CA VAL A 84 11.59 -9.51 -6.15
C VAL A 84 11.64 -8.00 -5.90
N VAL A 85 11.71 -7.18 -6.95
CA VAL A 85 11.68 -5.71 -6.83
C VAL A 85 10.35 -5.26 -6.22
N GLU A 86 9.22 -5.73 -6.75
CA GLU A 86 7.87 -5.42 -6.26
C GLU A 86 7.63 -5.93 -4.83
N TYR A 87 8.12 -7.12 -4.51
CA TYR A 87 8.06 -7.66 -3.15
C TYR A 87 8.88 -6.82 -2.17
N SER A 88 10.06 -6.35 -2.58
CA SER A 88 10.93 -5.50 -1.75
C SER A 88 10.30 -4.14 -1.49
N MET A 89 9.69 -3.52 -2.52
CA MET A 89 8.91 -2.28 -2.39
C MET A 89 7.72 -2.47 -1.43
N SER A 90 7.05 -3.63 -1.50
CA SER A 90 5.95 -3.97 -0.59
C SER A 90 6.41 -4.13 0.88
N MET A 91 7.61 -4.68 1.11
CA MET A 91 8.19 -4.81 2.45
C MET A 91 8.56 -3.45 3.07
N ASP A 92 9.03 -2.50 2.27
CA ASP A 92 9.33 -1.14 2.72
C ASP A 92 8.05 -0.44 3.24
N ASN A 93 6.93 -0.62 2.53
CA ASN A 93 5.62 -0.10 2.95
C ASN A 93 5.17 -0.67 4.31
N LEU A 94 5.40 -1.96 4.56
CA LEU A 94 5.07 -2.59 5.86
C LEU A 94 5.89 -2.00 7.02
N PHE A 95 7.15 -1.65 6.79
CA PHE A 95 7.97 -1.00 7.81
C PHE A 95 7.39 0.37 8.19
N VAL A 96 7.01 1.18 7.21
CA VAL A 96 6.40 2.47 7.49
C VAL A 96 5.07 2.33 8.22
N PHE A 97 4.25 1.32 7.88
CA PHE A 97 3.02 1.04 8.62
C PHE A 97 3.31 0.64 10.08
N ALA A 98 4.34 -0.17 10.33
CA ALA A 98 4.75 -0.53 11.69
C ALA A 98 5.20 0.69 12.50
N VAL A 99 5.95 1.61 11.89
CA VAL A 99 6.35 2.89 12.51
C VAL A 99 5.11 3.74 12.82
N ILE A 100 4.16 3.86 11.89
CA ILE A 100 2.92 4.62 12.10
C ILE A 100 2.08 3.98 13.24
N PHE A 101 1.93 2.66 13.27
CA PHE A 101 1.21 1.97 14.33
C PHE A 101 1.87 2.13 15.70
N SER A 102 3.20 2.05 15.75
CA SER A 102 3.97 2.30 16.97
C SER A 102 3.81 3.75 17.43
N TYR A 103 3.92 4.70 16.49
CA TYR A 103 3.80 6.13 16.75
C TYR A 103 2.43 6.51 17.33
N PHE A 104 1.35 5.93 16.81
CA PHE A 104 0.00 6.14 17.34
C PHE A 104 -0.37 5.19 18.50
N ALA A 105 0.50 4.26 18.89
CA ALA A 105 0.21 3.21 19.88
C ALA A 105 -1.08 2.43 19.58
N VAL A 106 -1.24 2.02 18.32
CA VAL A 106 -2.45 1.32 17.83
C VAL A 106 -2.54 -0.08 18.43
N PRO A 107 -3.66 -0.45 19.06
CA PRO A 107 -3.81 -1.78 19.65
C PRO A 107 -3.78 -2.86 18.57
N MET A 108 -3.14 -4.00 18.86
CA MET A 108 -2.95 -5.12 17.93
C MET A 108 -4.26 -5.59 17.27
N ILE A 109 -5.37 -5.58 18.02
CA ILE A 109 -6.68 -5.99 17.52
C ILE A 109 -7.27 -5.06 16.44
N ALA A 110 -6.82 -3.80 16.38
CA ALA A 110 -7.30 -2.80 15.43
C ALA A 110 -6.42 -2.69 14.17
N GLN A 111 -5.17 -3.16 14.22
CA GLN A 111 -4.23 -3.09 13.09
C GLN A 111 -4.78 -3.78 11.83
N PRO A 112 -5.32 -5.01 11.87
CA PRO A 112 -5.83 -5.67 10.67
C PRO A 112 -6.95 -4.87 10.00
N VAL A 113 -7.86 -4.29 10.80
CA VAL A 113 -8.98 -3.49 10.27
C VAL A 113 -8.46 -2.23 9.57
N ILE A 114 -7.46 -1.55 10.13
CA ILE A 114 -6.83 -0.41 9.46
C ILE A 114 -6.14 -0.84 8.17
N LEU A 115 -5.40 -1.96 8.18
CA LEU A 115 -4.74 -2.49 6.99
C LEU A 115 -5.74 -2.85 5.89
N TYR A 116 -6.89 -3.47 6.22
CA TYR A 116 -7.91 -3.80 5.23
C TYR A 116 -8.51 -2.55 4.59
N VAL A 117 -8.88 -1.56 5.39
CA VAL A 117 -9.42 -0.29 4.87
C VAL A 117 -8.34 0.41 4.04
N GLY A 118 -7.11 0.46 4.55
CA GLY A 118 -5.96 1.07 3.88
C GLY A 118 -5.62 0.41 2.54
N ILE A 119 -5.67 -0.92 2.42
CA ILE A 119 -5.43 -1.61 1.14
C ILE A 119 -6.51 -1.27 0.12
N ILE A 120 -7.78 -1.25 0.53
CA ILE A 120 -8.89 -0.92 -0.37
C ILE A 120 -8.77 0.52 -0.86
N THR A 121 -8.51 1.47 0.04
CA THR A 121 -8.37 2.88 -0.34
C THR A 121 -7.09 3.12 -1.13
N ALA A 122 -5.97 2.46 -0.79
CA ALA A 122 -4.72 2.49 -1.55
C ALA A 122 -4.91 2.02 -2.99
N ILE A 123 -5.60 0.89 -3.23
CA ILE A 123 -5.86 0.41 -4.60
C ILE A 123 -6.64 1.47 -5.41
N ILE A 124 -7.66 2.09 -4.81
CA ILE A 124 -8.47 3.12 -5.46
C ILE A 124 -7.63 4.38 -5.74
N LEU A 125 -6.86 4.84 -4.75
CA LEU A 125 -6.01 6.03 -4.85
C LEU A 125 -4.91 5.82 -5.89
N ARG A 126 -4.22 4.67 -5.87
CA ARG A 126 -3.19 4.31 -6.86
C ARG A 126 -3.77 4.23 -8.26
N ALA A 127 -4.91 3.55 -8.45
CA ALA A 127 -5.55 3.51 -9.76
C ALA A 127 -5.86 4.94 -10.26
N SER A 128 -6.45 5.77 -9.40
CA SER A 128 -6.77 7.16 -9.73
C SER A 128 -5.50 7.97 -10.06
N PHE A 129 -4.42 7.75 -9.33
CA PHE A 129 -3.15 8.45 -9.50
C PHE A 129 -2.43 8.01 -10.79
N ILE A 130 -2.48 6.74 -11.16
CA ILE A 130 -1.93 6.23 -12.41
C ILE A 130 -2.70 6.80 -13.61
N TYR A 131 -4.04 6.68 -13.62
CA TYR A 131 -4.86 7.20 -14.71
C TYR A 131 -4.76 8.74 -14.82
N GLY A 132 -4.85 9.44 -13.69
CA GLY A 132 -4.73 10.89 -13.64
C GLY A 132 -3.33 11.38 -14.00
N GLY A 133 -2.29 10.68 -13.55
CA GLY A 133 -0.89 10.98 -13.85
C GLY A 133 -0.57 10.78 -15.33
N LEU A 134 -1.03 9.67 -15.93
CA LEU A 134 -0.90 9.42 -17.36
C LEU A 134 -1.56 10.54 -18.18
N TRP A 135 -2.83 10.84 -17.87
CA TRP A 135 -3.56 11.93 -18.52
C TRP A 135 -2.86 13.28 -18.37
N LEU A 136 -2.33 13.58 -17.19
CA LEU A 136 -1.64 14.85 -16.92
C LEU A 136 -0.33 14.98 -17.71
N ILE A 137 0.45 13.90 -17.81
CA ILE A 137 1.73 13.87 -18.54
C ILE A 137 1.50 13.92 -20.05
N GLU A 138 0.46 13.24 -20.56
CA GLU A 138 0.06 13.31 -21.97
C GLU A 138 -0.29 14.74 -22.39
N GLN A 139 -0.98 15.49 -21.53
CA GLN A 139 -1.34 16.88 -21.79
C GLN A 139 -0.19 17.87 -21.50
N TYR A 140 0.62 17.59 -20.48
CA TYR A 140 1.66 18.50 -19.99
C TYR A 140 2.97 17.75 -19.74
N HIS A 141 3.76 17.58 -20.81
CA HIS A 141 5.01 16.81 -20.75
C HIS A 141 6.04 17.34 -19.74
N TRP A 142 6.03 18.64 -19.43
CA TRP A 142 6.90 19.25 -18.41
C TRP A 142 6.59 18.78 -16.98
N MET A 143 5.42 18.17 -16.75
CA MET A 143 5.02 17.64 -15.44
C MET A 143 5.95 16.52 -14.96
N ILE A 144 6.64 15.82 -15.87
CA ILE A 144 7.67 14.83 -15.51
C ILE A 144 8.76 15.45 -14.62
N PHE A 145 9.17 16.69 -14.91
CA PHE A 145 10.17 17.39 -14.08
C PHE A 145 9.61 17.75 -12.69
N VAL A 146 8.31 18.03 -12.59
CA VAL A 146 7.65 18.30 -11.30
C VAL A 146 7.62 17.03 -10.45
N PHE A 147 7.17 15.91 -11.03
CA PHE A 147 7.18 14.61 -10.35
C PHE A 147 8.60 14.23 -9.91
N GLY A 148 9.60 14.37 -10.80
CA GLY A 148 11.00 14.13 -10.47
C GLY A 148 11.53 15.02 -9.35
N ALA A 149 11.19 16.32 -9.35
CA ALA A 149 11.58 17.24 -8.29
C ALA A 149 10.96 16.87 -6.94
N VAL A 150 9.68 16.47 -6.93
CA VAL A 150 9.00 15.97 -5.73
C VAL A 150 9.70 14.72 -5.19
N LEU A 151 10.09 13.78 -6.06
CA LEU A 151 10.82 12.57 -5.66
C LEU A 151 12.20 12.87 -5.06
N VAL A 152 12.97 13.77 -5.69
CA VAL A 152 14.26 14.22 -5.15
C VAL A 152 14.06 14.87 -3.78
N TYR A 153 13.03 15.69 -3.61
CA TYR A 153 12.70 16.31 -2.34
C TYR A 153 12.31 15.28 -1.27
N CYS A 154 11.48 14.29 -1.61
CA CYS A 154 11.11 13.20 -0.69
C CYS A 154 12.33 12.38 -0.27
N GLY A 155 13.17 11.96 -1.22
CA GLY A 155 14.42 11.25 -0.93
C GLY A 155 15.38 12.06 -0.06
N TYR A 156 15.53 13.36 -0.34
CA TYR A 156 16.32 14.27 0.49
C TYR A 156 15.78 14.38 1.92
N LYS A 157 14.46 14.49 2.08
CA LYS A 157 13.81 14.55 3.39
C LYS A 157 13.99 13.25 4.16
N LEU A 158 13.93 12.10 3.48
CA LEU A 158 14.18 10.79 4.08
C LEU A 158 15.60 10.69 4.64
N LEU A 159 16.61 11.14 3.88
CA LEU A 159 18.01 11.18 4.32
C LEU A 159 18.24 12.09 5.55
N ARG A 160 17.39 13.11 5.74
CA ARG A 160 17.47 14.04 6.89
C ARG A 160 16.56 13.69 8.06
N ALA A 161 15.65 12.73 7.88
CA ALA A 161 14.82 12.21 8.96
C ALA A 161 15.66 11.28 9.86
N GLY A 162 16.60 11.85 10.62
CA GLY A 162 17.30 11.14 11.69
C GLY A 162 16.35 10.74 12.82
N GLU A 163 16.78 9.83 13.69
CA GLU A 163 15.99 9.23 14.78
C GLU A 163 15.34 10.28 15.70
N VAL A 164 14.16 10.78 15.34
CA VAL A 164 13.36 11.59 16.25
C VAL A 164 12.62 10.63 17.16
N LYS A 165 13.05 10.55 18.41
CA LYS A 165 12.24 10.02 19.51
C LYS A 165 11.03 10.93 19.65
N VAL A 166 9.89 10.55 19.05
CA VAL A 166 8.67 11.35 19.11
C VAL A 166 7.79 10.88 20.26
N ASP A 167 7.62 11.75 21.25
CA ASP A 167 6.59 11.65 22.28
C ASP A 167 5.19 11.82 21.64
N PRO A 168 4.31 10.79 21.65
CA PRO A 168 3.00 10.82 20.98
C PRO A 168 2.06 11.93 21.50
N GLY A 169 2.25 12.38 22.75
CA GLY A 169 1.38 13.35 23.40
C GLY A 169 1.57 14.82 23.01
N ARG A 170 2.65 15.17 22.28
CA ARG A 170 3.02 16.56 21.97
C ARG A 170 3.07 16.91 20.48
N ASN A 171 2.73 15.97 19.59
CA ASN A 171 2.98 16.15 18.17
C ASN A 171 1.95 17.11 17.49
N PRO A 172 2.43 18.09 16.70
CA PRO A 172 1.62 19.00 15.89
C PRO A 172 0.50 18.35 15.08
N VAL A 173 0.73 17.15 14.53
CA VAL A 173 -0.25 16.46 13.65
C VAL A 173 -1.48 16.02 14.44
N VAL A 174 -1.29 15.45 15.64
CA VAL A 174 -2.39 15.04 16.53
C VAL A 174 -3.14 16.27 17.04
N ARG A 175 -2.43 17.35 17.37
CA ARG A 175 -3.04 18.60 17.84
C ARG A 175 -3.85 19.31 16.74
N MET A 176 -3.36 19.29 15.50
CA MET A 176 -4.08 19.87 14.36
C MET A 176 -5.32 19.04 14.01
N ALA A 177 -5.21 17.71 14.03
CA ALA A 177 -6.36 16.83 13.83
C ALA A 177 -7.45 17.00 14.91
N LYS A 178 -7.07 17.11 16.19
CA LYS A 178 -7.99 17.41 17.31
C LYS A 178 -8.71 18.76 17.17
N ARG A 179 -8.18 19.68 16.36
CA ARG A 179 -8.82 20.98 16.10
C ARG A 179 -9.95 20.88 15.06
N PHE A 180 -9.87 19.94 14.12
CA PHE A 180 -10.83 19.78 13.02
C PHE A 180 -11.80 18.61 13.22
N LEU A 181 -11.43 17.59 14.02
CA LEU A 181 -12.26 16.42 14.26
C LEU A 181 -12.53 16.23 15.76
N PRO A 182 -13.79 15.94 16.16
CA PRO A 182 -14.12 15.57 17.53
C PRO A 182 -13.59 14.16 17.82
N LEU A 183 -12.36 14.10 18.32
CA LEU A 183 -11.62 12.87 18.59
C LEU A 183 -11.77 12.42 20.04
N ALA A 184 -11.96 11.12 20.24
CA ALA A 184 -11.84 10.48 21.54
C ALA A 184 -10.37 10.32 21.94
N ASP A 185 -10.07 10.41 23.23
CA ASP A 185 -8.72 10.22 23.77
C ASP A 185 -8.35 8.73 23.97
N TYR A 186 -9.27 7.81 23.65
CA TYR A 186 -9.10 6.37 23.87
C TYR A 186 -9.49 5.53 22.63
N TYR A 187 -8.97 4.31 22.59
CA TYR A 187 -9.35 3.29 21.62
C TYR A 187 -10.52 2.43 22.15
N ASP A 188 -11.56 2.22 21.34
CA ASP A 188 -12.63 1.24 21.59
C ASP A 188 -12.52 0.08 20.59
N GLY A 189 -11.60 -0.84 20.86
CA GLY A 189 -11.30 -1.96 19.98
C GLY A 189 -10.92 -1.49 18.57
N ALA A 190 -11.61 -2.04 17.55
CA ALA A 190 -11.37 -1.73 16.14
C ALA A 190 -12.40 -0.74 15.53
N ARG A 191 -13.16 -0.01 16.35
CA ARG A 191 -14.18 0.94 15.85
C ARG A 191 -13.56 2.28 15.50
N PHE A 192 -13.78 2.76 14.28
CA PHE A 192 -13.39 4.11 13.84
C PHE A 192 -14.28 5.22 14.41
N ILE A 193 -15.53 4.89 14.72
CA ILE A 193 -16.55 5.82 15.21
C ILE A 193 -17.15 5.26 16.49
N ILE A 194 -17.15 6.07 17.53
CA ILE A 194 -17.81 5.76 18.80
C ILE A 194 -18.93 6.78 19.06
N ARG A 195 -20.00 6.33 19.70
CA ARG A 195 -21.08 7.20 20.15
C ARG A 195 -21.00 7.30 21.66
N GLU A 196 -20.61 8.46 22.15
CA GLU A 196 -20.61 8.74 23.58
C GLU A 196 -21.97 9.32 23.96
N LYS A 197 -22.68 8.62 24.86
CA LYS A 197 -23.91 9.13 25.46
C LYS A 197 -23.56 9.86 26.74
N SER A 198 -23.71 11.18 26.74
CA SER A 198 -23.79 11.97 27.97
C SER A 198 -25.26 12.21 28.32
N SER A 199 -25.56 12.48 29.59
CA SER A 199 -26.90 12.53 30.22
C SER A 199 -27.94 13.41 29.51
N THR A 200 -27.56 14.22 28.52
CA THR A 200 -28.45 15.13 27.78
C THR A 200 -28.15 15.19 26.27
N THR A 201 -27.11 14.52 25.75
CA THR A 201 -26.75 14.54 24.31
C THR A 201 -25.93 13.31 23.92
N THR A 202 -26.26 12.70 22.78
CA THR A 202 -25.41 11.68 22.14
C THR A 202 -24.44 12.39 21.19
N ARG A 203 -23.13 12.30 21.45
CA ARG A 203 -22.10 12.85 20.55
C ARG A 203 -21.40 11.70 19.82
N THR A 204 -21.24 11.86 18.52
CA THR A 204 -20.44 10.95 17.70
C THR A 204 -19.00 11.45 17.72
N LEU A 205 -18.10 10.64 18.27
CA LEU A 205 -16.66 10.92 18.31
C LEU A 205 -15.93 9.95 17.39
N PHE A 206 -14.85 10.43 16.80
CA PHE A 206 -13.94 9.62 16.01
C PHE A 206 -12.83 9.07 16.89
N THR A 207 -12.42 7.82 16.68
CA THR A 207 -11.28 7.26 17.43
C THR A 207 -9.96 7.69 16.78
N PRO A 208 -8.83 7.63 17.51
CA PRO A 208 -7.52 7.94 16.93
C PRO A 208 -7.12 7.05 15.74
N LEU A 209 -7.84 5.93 15.51
CA LEU A 209 -7.64 5.03 14.36
C LEU A 209 -7.81 5.74 13.01
N ILE A 210 -8.64 6.78 12.93
CA ILE A 210 -8.81 7.57 11.69
C ILE A 210 -7.54 8.36 11.36
N LEU A 211 -6.84 8.85 12.38
CA LEU A 211 -5.57 9.56 12.16
C LEU A 211 -4.48 8.60 11.69
N THR A 212 -4.44 7.40 12.27
CA THR A 212 -3.57 6.33 11.80
C THR A 212 -3.87 5.97 10.34
N LEU A 213 -5.14 5.77 9.99
CA LEU A 213 -5.55 5.44 8.62
C LEU A 213 -5.16 6.56 7.64
N LEU A 214 -5.45 7.83 7.98
CA LEU A 214 -5.09 8.97 7.14
C LEU A 214 -3.56 9.08 6.95
N ALA A 215 -2.78 8.80 7.99
CA ALA A 215 -1.32 8.78 7.88
C ALA A 215 -0.84 7.68 6.94
N ILE A 216 -1.44 6.49 7.01
CA ILE A 216 -1.15 5.36 6.11
C ILE A 216 -1.51 5.74 4.67
N GLU A 217 -2.70 6.27 4.42
CA GLU A 217 -3.16 6.67 3.10
C GLU A 217 -2.30 7.78 2.50
N THR A 218 -1.94 8.78 3.30
CA THR A 218 -1.05 9.87 2.86
C THR A 218 0.33 9.33 2.48
N THR A 219 0.85 8.39 3.28
CA THR A 219 2.14 7.75 2.99
C THR A 219 2.06 6.91 1.72
N ASP A 220 1.00 6.11 1.55
CA ASP A 220 0.80 5.33 0.33
C ASP A 220 0.70 6.21 -0.92
N VAL A 221 0.02 7.35 -0.84
CA VAL A 221 -0.01 8.33 -1.93
C VAL A 221 1.40 8.83 -2.23
N ILE A 222 2.21 9.16 -1.22
CA ILE A 222 3.61 9.56 -1.42
C ILE A 222 4.42 8.44 -2.10
N PHE A 223 4.16 7.17 -1.76
CA PHE A 223 4.70 5.98 -2.44
C PHE A 223 4.00 5.62 -3.76
N ALA A 224 3.02 6.40 -4.22
CA ALA A 224 2.50 6.29 -5.57
C ALA A 224 3.23 7.26 -6.51
N PHE A 225 3.83 8.33 -5.96
CA PHE A 225 4.60 9.31 -6.73
C PHE A 225 5.88 8.72 -7.34
N ASP A 226 6.48 7.69 -6.72
CA ASP A 226 7.69 7.02 -7.23
C ASP A 226 7.41 6.04 -8.37
N SER A 227 6.24 5.40 -8.33
CA SER A 227 5.83 4.38 -9.29
C SER A 227 5.34 4.96 -10.62
N VAL A 228 4.73 6.15 -10.66
CA VAL A 228 4.24 6.73 -11.93
C VAL A 228 5.38 7.04 -12.93
N PRO A 229 6.47 7.75 -12.56
CA PRO A 229 7.58 7.97 -13.48
C PRO A 229 8.29 6.67 -13.87
N ALA A 230 8.38 5.70 -12.95
CA ALA A 230 9.07 4.43 -13.17
C ALA A 230 8.33 3.49 -14.14
N VAL A 231 6.99 3.52 -14.17
CA VAL A 231 6.19 2.71 -15.11
C VAL A 231 6.21 3.28 -16.54
N ILE A 232 6.50 4.57 -16.69
CA ILE A 232 6.44 5.30 -17.97
C ILE A 232 7.83 5.51 -18.59
N ALA A 233 8.92 5.40 -17.81
CA ALA A 233 10.31 5.50 -18.26
C ALA A 233 10.85 4.18 -18.83
#